data_AF-A0A8D1CAK6-F1
#
_entry.id   AF-A0A8D1CAK6-F1
#
_cell.length_a   1.000
_cell.length_b   1.000
_cell.length_c   1.000
_cell.angle_alpha   90.00
_cell.angle_beta   90.00
_cell.angle_gamma   90.00
#
_symmetry.space_group_name_H-M   'P 1'
#
loop_
_entity.id
_entity.type
_entity.pdbx_description
1 polymer ?
#
loop_
_entity_poly.entity_id
_entity_poly.type
_entity_poly.pdbx_seq_one_letter_code
_entity_poly.pdbx_strand_id
1 'polypeptide(L)'
;MEIPETHPAPRGRCLWILTALLLLAAPAVPDAAKTTGPPACGKPQQLNRIVGGEDSMDAEWPWVVSIQKNGTHHCAVPLPRPQTLQKLKVPIIDSGICSRLYWQGTGEGAVTEDMLCAGYLEGQRDACLGDSGGPLMCQVEGTWLLAGVISWGEGCAERNRPGVYISLAAHRSWVQRIVQGVQLGGHAQGSARRAPGTSFRGAARSR
;
A
#
# COMPACT_ATOMS: atom_id res chain seq x y z
N MET A 1 -12.45 71.48 3.27
CA MET A 1 -12.27 72.64 2.37
C MET A 1 -11.66 72.09 1.08
N GLU A 2 -12.51 71.54 0.23
CA GLU A 2 -12.20 71.34 -1.18
C GLU A 2 -13.27 72.08 -1.97
N ILE A 3 -12.79 72.83 -2.96
CA ILE A 3 -13.46 73.88 -3.71
C ILE A 3 -14.20 73.26 -4.91
N PRO A 4 -15.25 73.93 -5.43
CA PRO A 4 -16.34 73.35 -6.23
C PRO A 4 -16.20 73.60 -7.75
N GLU A 5 -17.34 73.46 -8.46
CA GLU A 5 -17.71 73.92 -9.81
C GLU A 5 -17.48 72.89 -10.94
N THR A 6 -18.46 72.18 -11.52
CA THR A 6 -19.69 72.50 -12.29
C THR A 6 -19.53 73.00 -13.73
N HIS A 7 -19.93 72.10 -14.67
CA HIS A 7 -20.63 72.31 -15.97
C HIS A 7 -19.87 72.93 -17.16
N PRO A 8 -20.33 72.80 -18.44
CA PRO A 8 -21.56 72.17 -18.97
C PRO A 8 -21.38 71.25 -20.21
N ALA A 9 -22.44 70.50 -20.56
CA ALA A 9 -22.65 69.96 -21.91
C ALA A 9 -23.22 71.05 -22.85
N PRO A 10 -23.14 70.90 -24.19
CA PRO A 10 -24.41 70.73 -24.90
C PRO A 10 -24.37 69.92 -26.23
N ARG A 11 -25.50 69.25 -26.46
CA ARG A 11 -26.32 69.24 -27.69
C ARG A 11 -25.72 68.71 -29.00
N GLY A 12 -26.19 67.51 -29.37
CA GLY A 12 -27.26 67.41 -30.38
C GLY A 12 -26.86 66.79 -31.72
N ARG A 13 -27.61 65.76 -32.15
CA ARG A 13 -28.46 65.80 -33.37
C ARG A 13 -29.17 64.48 -33.67
N CYS A 14 -30.47 64.63 -33.98
CA CYS A 14 -31.28 63.98 -35.01
C CYS A 14 -31.32 62.44 -35.17
N LEU A 15 -32.39 61.82 -34.64
CA LEU A 15 -33.54 61.23 -35.39
C LEU A 15 -33.21 60.79 -36.84
N TRP A 16 -33.32 59.51 -37.24
CA TRP A 16 -34.59 58.79 -37.48
C TRP A 16 -34.36 57.29 -37.89
N ILE A 17 -35.27 56.41 -37.44
CA ILE A 17 -35.89 55.26 -38.16
C ILE A 17 -35.16 53.90 -38.24
N LEU A 18 -35.68 52.98 -37.41
CA LEU A 18 -36.15 51.61 -37.67
C LEU A 18 -35.40 50.70 -38.67
N THR A 19 -34.69 49.72 -38.12
CA THR A 19 -34.67 48.36 -38.67
C THR A 19 -34.86 47.36 -37.54
N ALA A 20 -36.06 46.75 -37.50
CA ALA A 20 -36.34 45.58 -36.71
C ALA A 20 -35.60 44.38 -37.33
N LEU A 21 -34.49 43.96 -36.72
CA LEU A 21 -33.90 42.66 -37.00
C LEU A 21 -34.32 41.71 -35.88
N LEU A 22 -35.30 40.86 -36.22
CA LEU A 22 -35.77 39.74 -35.43
C LEU A 22 -34.60 38.72 -35.29
N LEU A 23 -33.73 38.94 -34.31
CA LEU A 23 -32.78 37.92 -33.89
C LEU A 23 -33.57 36.85 -33.12
N LEU A 24 -33.80 35.72 -33.80
CA LEU A 24 -34.22 34.46 -33.21
C LEU A 24 -33.34 34.18 -31.97
N ALA A 25 -33.90 34.40 -30.79
CA ALA A 25 -33.40 33.80 -29.58
C ALA A 25 -33.65 32.29 -29.69
N ALA A 26 -32.66 31.55 -30.21
CA ALA A 26 -32.61 30.12 -30.00
C ALA A 26 -32.39 29.91 -28.49
N PRO A 27 -33.30 29.24 -27.76
CA PRO A 27 -32.95 28.77 -26.44
C PRO A 27 -31.81 27.77 -26.65
N ALA A 28 -30.63 28.05 -26.09
CA ALA A 28 -29.63 27.03 -25.90
C ALA A 28 -30.29 25.93 -25.06
N VAL A 29 -30.66 24.84 -25.73
CA VAL A 29 -31.12 23.63 -25.06
C VAL A 29 -29.95 23.20 -24.17
N PRO A 30 -30.10 23.12 -22.84
CA PRO A 30 -29.08 22.50 -22.03
C PRO A 30 -28.92 21.08 -22.55
N ASP A 31 -27.71 20.77 -23.01
CA ASP A 31 -27.32 19.44 -23.46
C ASP A 31 -27.82 18.45 -22.41
N ALA A 32 -28.73 17.58 -22.84
CA ALA A 32 -29.29 16.56 -21.98
C ALA A 32 -28.12 15.75 -21.44
N ALA A 33 -27.76 16.02 -20.19
CA ALA A 33 -26.77 15.25 -19.47
C ALA A 33 -27.16 13.79 -19.62
N LYS A 34 -26.31 13.10 -20.38
CA LYS A 34 -26.45 11.73 -20.84
C LYS A 34 -27.03 10.90 -19.72
N THR A 35 -28.20 10.33 -19.99
CA THR A 35 -28.95 9.38 -19.18
C THR A 35 -28.02 8.62 -18.24
N THR A 36 -28.23 8.77 -16.94
CA THR A 36 -27.68 7.88 -15.92
C THR A 36 -28.24 6.50 -16.17
N GLY A 37 -27.59 5.74 -17.06
CA GLY A 37 -27.82 4.31 -17.18
C GLY A 37 -27.50 3.63 -15.84
N PRO A 38 -28.03 2.43 -15.59
CA PRO A 38 -27.62 1.65 -14.43
C PRO A 38 -26.09 1.52 -14.41
N PRO A 39 -25.45 1.50 -13.23
CA PRO A 39 -24.00 1.49 -13.13
C PRO A 39 -23.44 0.38 -14.02
N ALA A 40 -22.50 0.73 -14.89
CA ALA A 40 -21.82 -0.23 -15.75
C ALA A 40 -21.22 -1.33 -14.87
N CYS A 41 -21.72 -2.56 -15.00
CA CYS A 41 -21.12 -3.72 -14.37
C CYS A 41 -19.72 -3.95 -14.96
N GLY A 42 -18.79 -4.43 -14.14
CA GLY A 42 -17.45 -4.79 -14.60
C GLY A 42 -16.35 -3.72 -14.45
N LYS A 43 -16.59 -2.60 -13.76
CA LYS A 43 -15.49 -1.75 -13.25
C LYS A 43 -15.28 -2.05 -11.77
N PRO A 44 -14.30 -2.89 -11.38
CA PRO A 44 -13.98 -3.07 -9.97
C PRO A 44 -13.62 -1.69 -9.41
N GLN A 45 -14.28 -1.28 -8.32
CA GLN A 45 -13.81 -0.13 -7.57
C GLN A 45 -12.37 -0.45 -7.14
N GLN A 46 -11.44 0.37 -7.63
CA GLN A 46 -10.02 0.31 -7.33
C GLN A 46 -9.82 0.77 -5.88
N LEU A 47 -10.32 -0.02 -4.93
CA LEU A 47 -9.89 0.07 -3.55
C LEU A 47 -8.48 -0.51 -3.50
N ASN A 48 -7.66 0.04 -2.61
CA ASN A 48 -6.29 -0.37 -2.37
C ASN A 48 -6.25 -1.80 -1.77
N ARG A 49 -6.55 -2.77 -2.64
CA ARG A 49 -6.33 -4.19 -2.46
C ARG A 49 -4.83 -4.48 -2.66
N ILE A 50 -4.35 -5.72 -2.46
CA ILE A 50 -3.04 -6.21 -2.94
C ILE A 50 -2.59 -5.42 -4.19
N VAL A 51 -1.67 -4.48 -4.00
CA VAL A 51 -1.28 -3.54 -5.05
C VAL A 51 -0.29 -4.25 -5.95
N GLY A 52 -0.47 -4.16 -7.28
CA GLY A 52 0.43 -4.78 -8.25
C GLY A 52 0.53 -6.31 -8.17
N GLY A 53 -0.45 -6.96 -7.52
CA GLY A 53 -0.62 -8.41 -7.56
C GLY A 53 -1.52 -8.88 -8.70
N GLU A 54 -1.90 -10.15 -8.63
CA GLU A 54 -2.72 -10.84 -9.62
C GLU A 54 -3.76 -11.73 -8.94
N ASP A 55 -4.85 -12.01 -9.65
CA ASP A 55 -5.89 -12.91 -9.16
C ASP A 55 -5.34 -14.34 -9.03
N SER A 56 -5.71 -15.01 -7.95
CA SER A 56 -5.37 -16.41 -7.71
C SER A 56 -6.34 -17.32 -8.46
N MET A 57 -5.84 -18.47 -8.89
CA MET A 57 -6.71 -19.52 -9.41
C MET A 57 -7.48 -20.18 -8.25
N ASP A 58 -8.64 -20.74 -8.57
CA ASP A 58 -9.41 -21.55 -7.61
C ASP A 58 -8.53 -22.66 -7.02
N ALA A 59 -8.57 -22.79 -5.70
CA ALA A 59 -7.79 -23.76 -4.92
C ALA A 59 -6.25 -23.66 -5.04
N GLU A 60 -5.71 -22.57 -5.60
CA GLU A 60 -4.25 -22.38 -5.71
C GLU A 60 -3.57 -22.30 -4.34
N TRP A 61 -4.21 -21.61 -3.39
CA TRP A 61 -3.71 -21.38 -2.04
C TRP A 61 -4.65 -22.00 -1.01
N PRO A 62 -4.65 -23.34 -0.85
CA PRO A 62 -5.67 -24.05 -0.09
C PRO A 62 -5.66 -23.75 1.43
N TRP A 63 -4.58 -23.16 1.93
CA TRP A 63 -4.44 -22.74 3.33
C TRP A 63 -4.95 -21.32 3.61
N VAL A 64 -5.31 -20.55 2.58
CA VAL A 64 -5.81 -19.19 2.75
C VAL A 64 -7.32 -19.21 2.96
N VAL A 65 -7.77 -18.51 4.00
CA VAL A 65 -9.19 -18.39 4.35
C VAL A 65 -9.58 -16.94 4.52
N SER A 66 -10.83 -16.62 4.22
CA SER A 66 -11.44 -15.33 4.55
C SER A 66 -12.19 -15.44 5.87
N ILE A 67 -11.89 -14.56 6.82
CA ILE A 67 -12.58 -14.49 8.10
C ILE A 67 -13.70 -13.46 7.98
N GLN A 68 -14.94 -13.87 8.23
CA GLN A 68 -16.11 -12.99 8.17
C GLN A 68 -16.89 -13.05 9.48
N LYS A 69 -17.35 -11.89 9.95
CA LYS A 69 -18.27 -11.74 11.08
C LYS A 69 -19.55 -11.07 10.57
N ASN A 70 -20.69 -11.73 10.72
CA ASN A 70 -21.99 -11.28 10.21
C ASN A 70 -22.03 -11.01 8.69
N GLY A 71 -21.31 -11.82 7.89
CA GLY A 71 -21.24 -11.66 6.43
C GLY A 71 -20.35 -10.52 5.94
N THR A 72 -19.60 -9.87 6.84
CA THR A 72 -18.61 -8.83 6.53
C THR A 72 -17.22 -9.35 6.92
N HIS A 73 -16.20 -9.06 6.13
CA HIS A 73 -14.83 -9.43 6.47
C HIS A 73 -14.42 -8.82 7.81
N HIS A 74 -13.95 -9.66 8.74
CA HIS A 74 -13.46 -9.23 10.03
C HIS A 74 -11.98 -8.90 9.91
N CYS A 75 -11.54 -7.76 10.44
CA CYS A 75 -10.18 -7.23 10.27
C CYS A 75 -9.78 -6.86 8.83
N ALA A 76 -10.71 -6.97 7.86
CA ALA A 76 -10.52 -6.47 6.51
C ALA A 76 -11.47 -5.32 6.19
N VAL A 77 -11.02 -4.37 5.38
CA VAL A 77 -11.90 -3.35 4.80
C VAL A 77 -12.96 -4.07 3.93
N PRO A 78 -14.23 -3.64 3.91
CA PRO A 78 -15.25 -4.26 3.07
C PRO A 78 -14.78 -4.39 1.61
N LEU A 79 -14.56 -5.63 1.16
CA LEU A 79 -14.08 -5.90 -0.20
C LEU A 79 -15.26 -5.88 -1.20
N PRO A 80 -15.17 -5.11 -2.29
CA PRO A 80 -16.17 -5.12 -3.35
C PRO A 80 -16.18 -6.49 -4.03
N ARG A 81 -17.34 -6.90 -4.56
CA ARG A 81 -17.47 -8.17 -5.29
C ARG A 81 -16.95 -8.03 -6.73
N PRO A 82 -16.35 -9.08 -7.33
CA PRO A 82 -16.10 -10.40 -6.75
C PRO A 82 -14.91 -10.40 -5.79
N GLN A 83 -15.00 -11.19 -4.72
CA GLN A 83 -13.96 -11.34 -3.69
C GLN A 83 -12.94 -12.42 -4.12
N THR A 84 -12.46 -12.35 -5.37
CA THR A 84 -11.51 -13.32 -5.94
C THR A 84 -10.17 -13.19 -5.23
N LEU A 85 -9.65 -14.20 -4.52
CA LEU A 85 -8.36 -14.12 -3.81
C LEU A 85 -7.22 -13.57 -4.71
N GLN A 86 -6.34 -12.74 -4.17
CA GLN A 86 -5.19 -12.19 -4.87
C GLN A 86 -3.88 -12.65 -4.24
N LYS A 87 -2.84 -12.67 -5.06
CA LYS A 87 -1.49 -13.04 -4.67
C LYS A 87 -0.49 -12.05 -5.24
N LEU A 88 0.67 -11.92 -4.60
CA LEU A 88 1.79 -11.14 -5.12
C LEU A 88 3.09 -11.78 -4.66
N LYS A 89 4.15 -11.62 -5.46
CA LYS A 89 5.51 -12.05 -5.12
C LYS A 89 6.34 -10.85 -4.71
N VAL A 90 6.89 -10.89 -3.49
CA VAL A 90 7.81 -9.88 -2.95
C VAL A 90 9.08 -10.50 -2.41
N PRO A 91 10.22 -9.79 -2.48
CA PRO A 91 11.45 -10.23 -1.82
C PRO A 91 11.41 -9.91 -0.32
N ILE A 92 12.09 -10.73 0.48
CA ILE A 92 12.42 -10.39 1.87
C ILE A 92 13.47 -9.28 1.88
N ILE A 93 13.30 -8.30 2.76
CA ILE A 93 14.22 -7.18 2.94
C ILE A 93 15.02 -7.42 4.22
N ASP A 94 16.33 -7.17 4.15
CA ASP A 94 17.23 -7.23 5.31
C ASP A 94 16.70 -6.35 6.46
N SER A 95 16.74 -6.87 7.69
CA SER A 95 16.20 -6.17 8.86
C SER A 95 16.89 -4.84 9.10
N GLY A 96 18.22 -4.77 8.93
CA GLY A 96 18.98 -3.54 9.08
C GLY A 96 18.63 -2.49 8.02
N ILE A 97 18.36 -2.91 6.78
CA ILE A 97 17.81 -2.03 5.75
C ILE A 97 16.42 -1.54 6.16
N CYS A 98 15.51 -2.44 6.53
CA CYS A 98 14.14 -2.07 6.85
C CYS A 98 14.03 -1.13 8.06
N SER A 99 14.76 -1.42 9.14
CA SER A 99 14.79 -0.55 10.33
C SER A 99 15.29 0.85 9.99
N ARG A 100 16.23 1.00 9.04
CA ARG A 100 16.68 2.32 8.57
C ARG A 100 15.62 3.06 7.75
N LEU A 101 14.81 2.36 6.96
CA LEU A 101 13.73 2.97 6.18
C LEU A 101 12.63 3.55 7.08
N TYR A 102 12.38 2.90 8.22
CA TYR A 102 11.38 3.33 9.22
C TYR A 102 11.97 4.15 10.38
N TRP A 103 13.24 4.53 10.31
CA TRP A 103 13.89 5.28 11.37
C TRP A 103 13.43 6.74 11.42
N GLN A 104 12.95 7.18 12.59
CA GLN A 104 12.43 8.53 12.81
C GLN A 104 13.40 9.46 13.59
N GLY A 105 14.64 9.03 13.86
CA GLY A 105 15.66 9.88 14.52
C GLY A 105 15.72 9.83 16.05
N THR A 106 14.86 9.05 16.71
CA THR A 106 14.65 9.12 18.17
C THR A 106 15.24 7.98 19.00
N GLY A 107 15.98 7.04 18.39
CA GLY A 107 16.63 5.95 19.16
C GLY A 107 15.87 4.63 19.12
N GLU A 108 14.54 4.65 19.00
CA GLU A 108 13.69 3.46 18.88
C GLU A 108 13.27 3.27 17.40
N GLY A 109 13.64 2.12 16.84
CA GLY A 109 13.21 1.73 15.50
C GLY A 109 11.78 1.20 15.54
N ALA A 110 10.89 1.73 14.69
CA ALA A 110 9.52 1.23 14.58
C ALA A 110 9.42 -0.25 14.17
N VAL A 111 10.47 -0.77 13.52
CA VAL A 111 10.62 -2.19 13.17
C VAL A 111 11.55 -2.87 14.16
N THR A 112 11.01 -3.83 14.91
CA THR A 112 11.67 -4.59 15.98
C THR A 112 12.24 -5.93 15.48
N GLU A 113 13.05 -6.61 16.30
CA GLU A 113 13.72 -7.89 15.94
C GLU A 113 12.75 -9.07 15.71
N ASP A 114 11.54 -8.97 16.24
CA ASP A 114 10.47 -9.95 16.08
C ASP A 114 9.62 -9.71 14.82
N MET A 115 9.99 -8.72 14.02
CA MET A 115 9.40 -8.39 12.73
C MET A 115 10.35 -8.72 11.57
N LEU A 116 9.78 -8.85 10.38
CA LEU A 116 10.51 -8.92 9.12
C LEU A 116 9.81 -8.05 8.08
N CYS A 117 10.53 -7.63 7.05
CA CYS A 117 9.97 -6.81 5.99
C CYS A 117 10.02 -7.54 4.65
N ALA A 118 9.03 -7.27 3.80
CA ALA A 118 9.01 -7.77 2.44
C ALA A 118 8.37 -6.75 1.51
N GLY A 119 8.93 -6.58 0.31
CA GLY A 119 8.51 -5.54 -0.62
C GLY A 119 9.61 -5.11 -1.57
N TYR A 120 9.24 -4.37 -2.61
CA TYR A 120 10.21 -3.70 -3.48
C TYR A 120 10.44 -2.29 -2.94
N LEU A 121 11.70 -1.83 -2.89
CA LEU A 121 12.03 -0.50 -2.37
C LEU A 121 11.46 0.62 -3.25
N GLU A 122 11.22 0.32 -4.52
CA GLU A 122 10.54 1.21 -5.47
C GLU A 122 9.03 1.35 -5.18
N GLY A 123 8.47 0.49 -4.30
CA GLY A 123 7.05 0.38 -4.05
C GLY A 123 6.34 -0.45 -5.13
N GLN A 124 5.21 0.05 -5.63
CA GLN A 124 4.37 -0.52 -6.70
C GLN A 124 3.68 -1.85 -6.41
N ARG A 125 4.18 -2.64 -5.46
CA ARG A 125 3.61 -3.93 -5.06
C ARG A 125 3.60 -4.06 -3.56
N ASP A 126 2.44 -4.35 -2.98
CA ASP A 126 2.31 -4.45 -1.53
C ASP A 126 1.03 -5.16 -1.10
N ALA A 127 1.08 -5.77 0.08
CA ALA A 127 -0.14 -6.08 0.82
C ALA A 127 -0.73 -4.76 1.32
N CYS A 128 -2.05 -4.64 1.35
CA CYS A 128 -2.68 -3.37 1.67
C CYS A 128 -3.90 -3.60 2.57
N LEU A 129 -4.95 -2.80 2.35
CA LEU A 129 -6.07 -2.72 3.26
C LEU A 129 -6.86 -4.03 3.25
N GLY A 130 -6.84 -4.69 4.40
CA GLY A 130 -7.56 -5.93 4.64
C GLY A 130 -6.80 -7.22 4.36
N ASP A 131 -5.51 -7.11 4.05
CA ASP A 131 -4.63 -8.27 3.96
C ASP A 131 -3.96 -8.60 5.31
N SER A 132 -4.09 -7.74 6.33
CA SER A 132 -3.57 -7.97 7.69
C SER A 132 -4.02 -9.31 8.27
N GLY A 133 -3.08 -10.06 8.86
CA GLY A 133 -3.28 -11.44 9.31
C GLY A 133 -3.10 -12.49 8.21
N GLY A 134 -3.02 -12.07 6.94
CA GLY A 134 -2.73 -12.95 5.83
C GLY A 134 -1.29 -13.49 5.84
N PRO A 135 -1.04 -14.61 5.14
CA PRO A 135 0.24 -15.29 5.20
C PRO A 135 1.28 -14.70 4.23
N LEU A 136 2.51 -14.53 4.70
CA LEU A 136 3.68 -14.42 3.85
C LEU A 136 4.32 -15.80 3.69
N MET A 137 4.19 -16.36 2.48
CA MET A 137 4.67 -17.70 2.16
C MET A 137 6.01 -17.64 1.43
N CYS A 138 6.95 -18.50 1.82
CA CYS A 138 8.24 -18.67 1.14
C CYS A 138 8.38 -20.11 0.65
N GLN A 139 8.84 -20.29 -0.59
CA GLN A 139 9.14 -21.61 -1.12
C GLN A 139 10.59 -21.97 -0.78
N VAL A 140 10.78 -23.02 0.01
CA VAL A 140 12.09 -23.55 0.44
C VAL A 140 12.13 -25.02 0.09
N GLU A 141 13.10 -25.42 -0.74
CA GLU A 141 13.29 -26.83 -1.17
C GLU A 141 12.00 -27.47 -1.71
N GLY A 142 11.24 -26.72 -2.51
CA GLY A 142 9.98 -27.17 -3.10
C GLY A 142 8.77 -27.13 -2.15
N THR A 143 8.97 -26.81 -0.87
CA THR A 143 7.91 -26.73 0.13
C THR A 143 7.53 -25.28 0.43
N TRP A 144 6.23 -24.98 0.51
CA TRP A 144 5.76 -23.68 0.99
C TRP A 144 5.78 -23.64 2.51
N LEU A 145 6.52 -22.68 3.06
CA LEU A 145 6.61 -22.41 4.49
C LEU A 145 5.99 -21.05 4.80
N LEU A 146 5.25 -20.98 5.91
CA LEU A 146 4.77 -19.71 6.45
C LEU A 146 5.95 -18.99 7.13
N ALA A 147 6.44 -17.91 6.52
CA ALA A 147 7.58 -17.16 7.03
C ALA A 147 7.14 -16.03 7.97
N GLY A 148 5.99 -15.41 7.68
CA GLY A 148 5.46 -14.33 8.49
C GLY A 148 3.97 -14.10 8.30
N VAL A 149 3.45 -13.18 9.10
CA VAL A 149 2.04 -12.77 9.09
C VAL A 149 1.98 -11.28 8.81
N ILE A 150 1.21 -10.86 7.79
CA ILE A 150 1.04 -9.45 7.42
C ILE A 150 0.58 -8.68 8.66
N SER A 151 1.31 -7.63 9.03
CA SER A 151 1.03 -6.85 10.23
C SER A 151 0.60 -5.44 9.87
N TRP A 152 1.53 -4.63 9.37
CA TRP A 152 1.32 -3.20 9.13
C TRP A 152 2.23 -2.67 8.03
N GLY A 153 2.01 -1.42 7.64
CA GLY A 153 2.80 -0.66 6.69
C GLY A 153 2.42 0.83 6.77
N GLU A 154 3.22 1.70 6.15
CA GLU A 154 2.88 3.12 5.99
C GLU A 154 2.49 3.36 4.54
N GLY A 155 1.22 3.69 4.30
CA GLY A 155 0.67 3.70 2.94
C GLY A 155 0.59 2.30 2.34
N CYS A 156 0.46 2.23 1.02
CA CYS A 156 0.53 0.96 0.29
C CYS A 156 1.34 1.13 -0.98
N ALA A 157 2.31 0.22 -1.19
CA ALA A 157 3.15 0.21 -2.37
C ALA A 157 3.88 1.55 -2.61
N GLU A 158 4.20 2.24 -1.52
CA GLU A 158 4.97 3.48 -1.56
C GLU A 158 6.47 3.18 -1.61
N ARG A 159 7.21 4.08 -2.28
CA ARG A 159 8.66 3.99 -2.32
C ARG A 159 9.23 4.03 -0.90
N ASN A 160 10.17 3.13 -0.61
CA ASN A 160 10.87 3.02 0.68
C ASN A 160 9.95 2.73 1.88
N ARG A 161 8.71 2.30 1.66
CA ARG A 161 7.76 1.90 2.71
C ARG A 161 7.30 0.45 2.50
N PRO A 162 8.19 -0.54 2.74
CA PRO A 162 7.84 -1.93 2.55
C PRO A 162 6.87 -2.42 3.62
N GLY A 163 6.03 -3.40 3.29
CA GLY A 163 5.19 -4.07 4.28
C GLY A 163 6.00 -4.71 5.40
N VAL A 164 5.46 -4.62 6.62
CA VAL A 164 6.03 -5.17 7.85
C VAL A 164 5.19 -6.34 8.35
N TYR A 165 5.87 -7.43 8.66
CA TYR A 165 5.28 -8.73 8.98
C TYR A 165 5.80 -9.21 10.33
N ILE A 166 4.97 -9.95 11.06
CA ILE A 166 5.43 -10.69 12.24
C ILE A 166 6.35 -11.82 11.76
N SER A 167 7.53 -11.95 12.34
CA SER A 167 8.48 -13.02 12.01
C SER A 167 8.15 -14.31 12.77
N LEU A 168 7.77 -15.37 12.05
CA LEU A 168 7.54 -16.68 12.69
C LEU A 168 8.85 -17.35 13.10
N ALA A 169 9.97 -17.00 12.48
CA ALA A 169 11.28 -17.45 12.91
C ALA A 169 11.62 -16.89 14.30
N ALA A 170 11.32 -15.61 14.56
CA ALA A 170 11.51 -14.99 15.87
C ALA A 170 10.54 -15.55 16.93
N HIS A 171 9.32 -15.92 16.52
CA HIS A 171 8.28 -16.46 17.40
C HIS A 171 8.28 -17.99 17.52
N ARG A 172 9.30 -18.69 16.98
CA ARG A 172 9.37 -20.15 16.89
C ARG A 172 9.02 -20.86 18.20
N SER A 173 9.65 -20.46 19.30
CA SER A 173 9.48 -21.09 20.61
C SER A 173 8.07 -20.94 21.17
N TRP A 174 7.40 -19.81 20.89
CA TRP A 174 6.01 -19.61 21.28
C TRP A 174 5.08 -20.48 20.45
N VAL A 175 5.26 -20.51 19.13
CA VAL A 175 4.46 -21.35 18.22
C VAL A 175 4.57 -22.83 18.58
N GLN A 176 5.79 -23.34 18.83
CA GLN A 176 6.00 -24.74 19.22
C GLN A 176 5.29 -25.13 20.52
N ARG A 177 5.16 -24.18 21.45
CA ARG A 177 4.51 -24.40 22.73
C ARG A 177 3.00 -24.53 22.59
N ILE A 178 2.40 -23.73 21.70
CA ILE A 178 0.95 -23.64 21.53
C ILE A 178 0.46 -24.68 20.51
N VAL A 179 1.19 -24.87 19.42
CA VAL A 179 0.82 -25.76 18.31
C VAL A 179 1.59 -27.07 18.44
N GLN A 180 0.97 -28.06 19.08
CA GLN A 180 1.54 -29.39 19.22
C GLN A 180 1.75 -30.02 17.83
N GLY A 181 2.94 -30.57 17.59
CA GLY A 181 3.27 -31.24 16.32
C GLY A 181 3.59 -30.30 15.15
N VAL A 182 3.75 -28.98 15.38
CA VAL A 182 4.15 -28.05 14.33
C VAL A 182 5.50 -28.43 13.70
N GLN A 183 5.54 -28.48 12.38
CA GLN A 183 6.77 -28.67 11.62
C GLN A 183 7.38 -27.30 11.31
N LEU A 184 8.66 -27.13 11.62
CA LEU A 184 9.37 -25.86 11.42
C LEU A 184 10.58 -26.10 10.55
N GLY A 185 10.52 -25.59 9.32
CA GLY A 185 11.62 -25.59 8.37
C GLY A 185 12.51 -24.35 8.53
N GLY A 186 13.71 -24.40 7.97
CA GLY A 186 14.69 -23.31 7.98
C GLY A 186 15.67 -23.37 9.15
N HIS A 187 16.94 -23.09 8.85
CA HIS A 187 18.02 -23.07 9.83
C HIS A 187 17.95 -21.76 10.62
N ALA A 188 17.76 -21.86 11.94
CA ALA A 188 17.98 -20.73 12.84
C ALA A 188 19.49 -20.45 12.86
N GLN A 189 19.99 -19.57 11.98
CA GLN A 189 21.30 -18.98 12.18
C GLN A 189 21.20 -17.94 13.31
N GLY A 190 21.09 -18.46 14.52
CA GLY A 190 21.15 -17.75 15.78
C GLY A 190 22.24 -18.36 16.65
N SER A 191 23.48 -18.34 16.17
CA SER A 191 24.67 -18.33 17.03
C SER A 191 25.82 -17.74 16.24
N ALA A 192 25.97 -16.42 16.30
CA ALA A 192 27.29 -15.83 16.17
C ALA A 192 28.13 -16.36 17.35
N ARG A 193 28.67 -17.57 17.21
CA ARG A 193 29.86 -17.95 17.96
C ARG A 193 30.95 -16.99 17.48
N ARG A 194 31.22 -16.01 18.32
CA ARG A 194 32.42 -15.18 18.27
C ARG A 194 33.61 -16.11 18.03
N ALA A 195 34.14 -16.13 16.81
CA ALA A 195 35.41 -16.78 16.56
C ALA A 195 36.42 -16.15 17.55
N PRO A 196 37.22 -16.92 18.29
CA PRO A 196 38.31 -16.37 19.06
C PRO A 196 39.23 -15.66 18.07
N GLY A 197 39.32 -14.34 18.17
CA GLY A 197 40.24 -13.55 17.37
C GLY A 197 41.64 -14.12 17.54
N THR A 198 42.20 -14.63 16.45
CA THR A 198 43.60 -14.97 16.35
C THR A 198 44.41 -13.70 16.61
N SER A 199 45.24 -13.77 17.65
CA SER A 199 46.23 -12.76 17.99
C SER A 199 47.09 -12.47 16.75
N PHE A 200 46.98 -11.24 16.21
CA PHE A 200 47.98 -10.70 15.30
C PHE A 200 49.26 -10.48 16.11
N ARG A 201 50.20 -11.43 16.02
CA ARG A 201 51.59 -11.15 16.35
C ARG A 201 52.15 -10.22 15.29
N GLY A 202 52.47 -9.00 15.70
CA GLY A 202 53.28 -8.09 14.90
C GLY A 202 54.63 -8.74 14.58
N ALA A 203 54.92 -8.89 13.29
CA ALA A 203 56.27 -9.09 12.81
C ALA A 203 56.83 -7.72 12.43
N ALA A 204 57.58 -7.12 13.35
CA ALA A 204 58.55 -6.09 13.00
C ALA A 204 59.58 -6.71 12.04
N ARG A 205 59.86 -6.04 10.93
CA ARG A 205 61.11 -6.24 10.19
C ARG A 205 61.74 -4.89 9.89
N SER A 206 62.89 -4.71 10.52
CA SER A 206 63.87 -3.68 10.19
C SER A 206 64.58 -4.03 8.88
N ARG A 207 64.63 -3.07 7.95
CA ARG A 207 65.82 -2.50 7.28
C ARG A 207 65.36 -1.82 6.00
#